data_AF-A0A8H4N4I3-F1
#
_entry.id   AF-A0A8H4N4I3-F1
#
_cell.length_a   1.000
_cell.length_b   1.000
_cell.length_c   1.000
_cell.angle_alpha   90.00
_cell.angle_beta   90.00
_cell.angle_gamma   90.00
#
_symmetry.space_group_name_H-M   'P 1'
#
loop_
_entity.id
_entity.type
_entity.pdbx_description
1 polymer ?
#
loop_
_entity_poly.entity_id
_entity_poly.type
_entity_poly.pdbx_seq_one_letter_code
_entity_poly.pdbx_strand_id
1 'polypeptide(L)'
;MAVQFPLDKLEGDPTSVFHIAIDGRLRTNPPVHERTLGCFLEYVAIKLPIRRMLKSLSLADIAVEVRKAIQKADEEFTDDVTVLVEKVEDVDRLVPTAFLDVPGFNCVQSSWINFALYGLDWGNALGRKIEAVRSPDVGVLNGLQIVLPVLPDDGLEVLMGVAESCIGRLMHDPLWTRFAEVK
;
A
#
# COMPACT_ATOMS: atom_id res chain seq x y z
N MET A 1 -12.60 -0.53 4.43
CA MET A 1 -12.81 -0.26 5.87
C MET A 1 -14.22 -0.59 6.36
N ALA A 2 -15.32 -0.17 5.70
CA ALA A 2 -16.68 -0.46 6.18
C ALA A 2 -16.98 -1.96 6.38
N VAL A 3 -16.48 -2.80 5.46
CA VAL A 3 -16.62 -4.26 5.55
C VAL A 3 -15.94 -4.83 6.79
N GLN A 4 -14.71 -4.39 7.10
CA GLN A 4 -13.96 -4.89 8.26
C GLN A 4 -14.47 -4.28 9.57
N PHE A 5 -14.79 -2.98 9.55
CA PHE A 5 -15.15 -2.19 10.71
C PHE A 5 -16.49 -1.47 10.48
N PRO A 6 -17.63 -2.19 10.57
CA PRO A 6 -18.95 -1.58 10.48
C PRO A 6 -19.16 -0.50 11.54
N LEU A 7 -19.82 0.60 11.15
CA LEU A 7 -19.99 1.78 11.99
C LEU A 7 -20.76 1.52 13.30
N ASP A 8 -21.68 0.56 13.27
CA ASP A 8 -22.52 0.10 14.38
C ASP A 8 -21.74 -0.76 15.40
N LYS A 9 -20.66 -1.40 14.96
CA LYS A 9 -19.80 -2.25 15.79
C LYS A 9 -18.53 -1.55 16.26
N LEU A 10 -18.27 -0.35 15.75
CA LEU A 10 -17.07 0.41 16.09
C LEU A 10 -17.23 1.01 17.49
N GLU A 11 -16.34 0.67 18.41
CA GLU A 11 -16.26 1.32 19.73
C GLU A 11 -15.43 2.60 19.64
N GLY A 12 -15.84 3.66 20.36
CA GLY A 12 -15.11 4.94 20.36
C GLY A 12 -15.07 5.63 18.99
N ASP A 13 -13.99 6.37 18.71
CA ASP A 13 -13.69 6.99 17.41
C ASP A 13 -12.24 6.69 16.98
N PRO A 14 -11.95 5.44 16.58
CA PRO A 14 -10.59 5.01 16.29
C PRO A 14 -10.08 5.68 15.00
N THR A 15 -8.78 5.96 15.00
CA THR A 15 -8.05 6.50 13.85
C THR A 15 -7.29 5.39 13.17
N SER A 16 -7.46 5.27 11.85
CA SER A 16 -6.64 4.38 11.02
C SER A 16 -5.38 5.12 10.56
N VAL A 17 -4.22 4.48 10.71
CA VAL A 17 -2.97 4.89 10.07
C VAL A 17 -2.79 4.06 8.80
N PHE A 18 -2.77 4.73 7.66
CA PHE A 18 -2.50 4.12 6.36
C PHE A 18 -1.09 4.48 5.90
N HIS A 19 -0.23 3.47 5.82
CA HIS A 19 1.11 3.61 5.26
C HIS A 19 1.12 3.28 3.78
N ILE A 20 1.69 4.18 2.99
CA ILE A 20 1.89 3.96 1.55
C ILE A 20 3.39 3.89 1.30
N ALA A 21 3.82 2.78 0.74
CA ALA A 21 5.17 2.62 0.25
C ALA A 21 5.43 3.55 -0.94
N ILE A 22 6.56 4.25 -0.91
CA ILE A 22 7.04 5.14 -1.96
C ILE A 22 8.48 4.77 -2.34
N ASP A 23 8.88 5.08 -3.58
CA ASP A 23 10.27 4.97 -4.04
C ASP A 23 11.03 6.25 -3.67
N GLY A 24 12.06 6.10 -2.84
CA GLY A 24 12.93 7.18 -2.36
C GLY A 24 13.98 7.63 -3.38
N ARG A 25 14.21 6.90 -4.48
CA ARG A 25 15.30 7.24 -5.43
C ARG A 25 15.23 8.66 -5.98
N LEU A 26 14.03 9.12 -6.34
CA LEU A 26 13.82 10.48 -6.87
C LEU A 26 13.66 11.54 -5.77
N ARG A 27 13.85 11.15 -4.51
CA ARG A 27 13.63 11.95 -3.30
C ARG A 27 14.91 12.16 -2.49
N THR A 28 16.05 11.88 -3.12
CA THR A 28 17.39 12.22 -2.66
C THR A 28 17.90 13.44 -3.41
N ASN A 29 18.87 14.15 -2.84
CA ASN A 29 19.53 15.28 -3.49
C ASN A 29 21.06 15.08 -3.57
N PRO A 30 21.61 14.70 -4.74
CA PRO A 30 20.95 14.58 -6.04
C PRO A 30 20.10 13.30 -6.18
N PRO A 31 19.13 13.28 -7.12
CA PRO A 31 18.31 12.09 -7.38
C PRO A 31 19.15 10.87 -7.75
N VAL A 32 18.89 9.74 -7.08
CA VAL A 32 19.49 8.45 -7.40
C VAL A 32 18.86 7.88 -8.67
N HIS A 33 19.67 7.24 -9.51
CA HIS A 33 19.19 6.59 -10.73
C HIS A 33 18.17 5.48 -10.43
N GLU A 34 17.08 5.41 -11.19
CA GLU A 34 16.02 4.38 -11.10
C GLU A 34 16.50 2.92 -11.10
N ARG A 35 17.70 2.63 -11.63
CA ARG A 35 18.28 1.28 -11.74
C ARG A 35 19.27 0.96 -10.62
N THR A 36 19.51 1.89 -9.71
CA THR A 36 20.38 1.66 -8.56
C THR A 36 19.80 0.53 -7.72
N LEU A 37 20.63 -0.48 -7.48
CA LEU A 37 20.29 -1.62 -6.63
C LEU A 37 20.34 -1.20 -5.16
N GLY A 38 19.43 -1.74 -4.34
CA GLY A 38 19.32 -1.41 -2.92
C GLY A 38 17.88 -1.20 -2.49
N CYS A 39 17.70 -0.91 -1.20
CA CYS A 39 16.41 -0.61 -0.62
C CYS A 39 16.20 0.91 -0.58
N PHE A 40 15.30 1.42 -1.42
CA PHE A 40 14.82 2.81 -1.39
C PHE A 40 13.32 2.82 -1.07
N LEU A 41 12.87 1.85 -0.29
CA LEU A 41 11.49 1.72 0.13
C LEU A 41 11.27 2.56 1.37
N GLU A 42 10.39 3.56 1.25
CA GLU A 42 10.02 4.41 2.37
C GLU A 42 8.50 4.44 2.54
N TYR A 43 8.04 4.97 3.67
CA TYR A 43 6.62 5.07 3.96
C TYR A 43 6.21 6.50 4.24
N VAL A 44 5.12 6.93 3.60
CA VAL A 44 4.33 8.08 4.05
C VAL A 44 3.11 7.60 4.81
N ALA A 45 2.74 8.33 5.86
CA ALA A 45 1.63 7.99 6.73
C ALA A 45 0.47 8.96 6.56
N ILE A 46 -0.74 8.43 6.40
CA ILE A 46 -2.00 9.17 6.43
C ILE A 46 -2.78 8.71 7.64
N LYS A 47 -3.33 9.65 8.42
CA LYS A 47 -4.12 9.33 9.62
C LYS A 47 -5.51 9.91 9.48
N LEU A 48 -6.54 9.06 9.50
CA LEU A 48 -7.94 9.48 9.41
C LEU A 48 -8.83 8.75 10.42
N PRO A 49 -9.74 9.46 11.13
CA PRO A 49 -10.77 8.82 11.93
C PRO A 49 -11.66 7.93 11.06
N ILE A 50 -11.86 6.68 11.47
CA ILE A 50 -12.62 5.70 10.68
C ILE A 50 -14.05 6.17 10.48
N ARG A 51 -14.69 6.74 11.50
CA ARG A 51 -16.08 7.23 11.37
C ARG A 51 -16.19 8.34 10.34
N ARG A 52 -15.24 9.28 10.33
CA ARG A 52 -15.22 10.38 9.37
C ARG A 52 -15.02 9.86 7.94
N MET A 53 -14.08 8.94 7.76
CA MET A 53 -13.82 8.28 6.47
C MET A 53 -15.05 7.55 5.93
N LEU A 54 -15.82 6.88 6.78
CA LEU A 54 -16.97 6.07 6.34
C LEU A 54 -18.29 6.85 6.24
N LYS A 55 -18.47 7.96 6.97
CA LYS A 55 -19.73 8.72 7.00
C LYS A 55 -19.72 10.01 6.20
N SER A 56 -18.59 10.70 6.15
CA SER A 56 -18.55 12.12 5.79
C SER A 56 -17.62 12.45 4.62
N LEU A 57 -16.56 11.67 4.42
CA LEU A 57 -15.62 11.91 3.33
C LEU A 57 -16.08 11.24 2.04
N SER A 58 -15.96 11.95 0.93
CA SER A 58 -16.04 11.36 -0.40
C SER A 58 -14.73 10.63 -0.77
N LEU A 59 -14.77 9.82 -1.83
CA LEU A 59 -13.56 9.22 -2.40
C LEU A 59 -12.52 10.28 -2.81
N ALA A 60 -12.98 11.42 -3.33
CA ALA A 60 -12.11 12.53 -3.71
C ALA A 60 -11.43 13.16 -2.49
N ASP A 61 -12.15 13.34 -1.38
CA ASP A 61 -11.56 13.87 -0.15
C ASP A 61 -10.46 12.93 0.39
N ILE A 62 -10.70 11.61 0.37
CA ILE A 62 -9.71 10.62 0.79
C ILE A 62 -8.49 10.67 -0.14
N ALA A 63 -8.70 10.73 -1.46
CA ALA A 63 -7.61 10.84 -2.42
C ALA A 63 -6.79 12.13 -2.25
N VAL A 64 -7.43 13.24 -1.88
CA VAL A 64 -6.74 14.50 -1.55
C VAL A 64 -5.87 14.35 -0.31
N GLU A 65 -6.35 13.71 0.76
CA GLU A 65 -5.55 13.45 1.96
C GLU A 65 -4.35 12.54 1.66
N VAL A 66 -4.55 11.52 0.82
CA VAL A 66 -3.46 10.68 0.30
C VAL A 66 -2.43 11.51 -0.46
N ARG A 67 -2.88 12.34 -1.42
CA ARG A 67 -2.00 13.18 -2.23
C ARG A 67 -1.19 14.15 -1.37
N LYS A 68 -1.82 14.80 -0.39
CA LYS A 68 -1.14 15.70 0.55
C LYS A 68 -0.04 14.98 1.33
N ALA A 69 -0.28 13.75 1.78
CA ALA A 69 0.75 12.97 2.47
C ALA A 69 1.92 12.60 1.56
N ILE A 70 1.64 12.19 0.31
CA ILE A 70 2.68 11.88 -0.68
C ILE A 70 3.51 13.11 -1.05
N GLN A 71 2.89 14.29 -1.13
CA GLN A 71 3.57 15.56 -1.44
C GLN A 71 4.44 16.09 -0.30
N LYS A 72 4.23 15.64 0.94
CA LYS A 72 5.10 15.97 2.08
C LYS A 72 6.43 15.24 2.04
N ALA A 73 6.46 14.07 1.41
CA ALA A 73 7.72 13.59 0.91
C ALA A 73 8.01 14.43 -0.33
N ASP A 74 9.07 15.21 -0.31
CA ASP A 74 9.56 16.04 -1.43
C ASP A 74 10.87 15.45 -1.98
N GLU A 75 11.69 16.29 -2.63
CA GLU A 75 13.01 15.94 -3.16
C GLU A 75 14.11 15.75 -2.10
N GLU A 76 13.86 16.08 -0.83
CA GLU A 76 14.84 15.95 0.27
C GLU A 76 14.43 14.88 1.30
N PHE A 77 13.21 14.34 1.17
CA PHE A 77 12.63 13.42 2.13
C PHE A 77 13.50 12.19 2.45
N THR A 78 14.16 11.59 1.46
CA THR A 78 15.04 10.43 1.71
C THR A 78 16.27 10.83 2.52
N ASP A 79 16.83 12.02 2.24
CA ASP A 79 18.00 12.52 2.95
C ASP A 79 17.63 12.86 4.41
N ASP A 80 16.45 13.46 4.63
CA ASP A 80 15.90 13.73 5.96
C ASP A 80 15.67 12.45 6.78
N VAL A 81 15.09 11.42 6.17
CA VAL A 81 14.90 10.11 6.82
C VAL A 81 16.25 9.49 7.16
N THR A 82 17.23 9.57 6.26
CA THR A 82 18.59 9.06 6.49
C THR A 82 19.25 9.75 7.67
N VAL A 83 19.19 11.08 7.74
CA VAL A 83 19.71 11.88 8.86
C VAL A 83 19.01 11.53 10.17
N LEU A 84 17.70 11.25 10.14
CA LEU A 84 16.97 10.79 11.33
C LEU A 84 17.49 9.42 11.78
N VAL A 85 17.61 8.46 10.86
CA VAL A 85 18.09 7.09 11.15
C VAL A 85 19.51 7.11 11.73
N GLU A 86 20.42 7.90 11.16
CA GLU A 86 21.80 8.05 11.66
C GLU A 86 21.88 8.60 13.10
N LYS A 87 20.85 9.32 13.56
CA LYS A 87 20.77 9.85 14.92
C LYS A 87 20.14 8.88 15.92
N VAL A 88 19.58 7.77 15.46
CA VAL A 88 19.00 6.75 16.34
C VAL A 88 20.10 5.77 16.76
N GLU A 89 20.29 5.62 18.08
CA GLU A 89 21.29 4.69 18.64
C GLU A 89 20.97 3.22 18.32
N ASP A 90 19.67 2.89 18.24
CA ASP A 90 19.16 1.55 17.97
C ASP A 90 18.08 1.62 16.87
N VAL A 91 18.48 1.23 15.65
CA VAL A 91 17.61 1.26 14.46
C VAL A 91 16.44 0.27 14.55
N ASP A 92 16.50 -0.75 15.40
CA ASP A 92 15.39 -1.71 15.58
C ASP A 92 14.17 -1.05 16.24
N ARG A 93 14.34 0.16 16.79
CA ARG A 93 13.25 0.97 17.34
C ARG A 93 12.49 1.75 16.27
N LEU A 94 12.96 1.74 15.02
CA LEU A 94 12.28 2.38 13.90
C LEU A 94 11.37 1.37 13.21
N VAL A 95 10.07 1.54 13.42
CA VAL A 95 9.04 0.74 12.77
C VAL A 95 8.02 1.64 12.08
N PRO A 96 7.57 1.30 10.86
CA PRO A 96 6.48 2.03 10.25
C PRO A 96 5.22 1.89 11.12
N THR A 97 4.70 3.02 11.61
CA THR A 97 3.62 3.06 12.62
C THR A 97 2.34 2.30 12.25
N ALA A 98 2.07 2.04 10.97
CA ALA A 98 0.99 1.14 10.56
C ALA A 98 1.12 -0.24 11.23
N PHE A 99 2.33 -0.81 11.31
CA PHE A 99 2.58 -2.14 11.88
C PHE A 99 2.38 -2.23 13.40
N LEU A 100 2.18 -1.10 14.10
CA LEU A 100 1.85 -1.10 15.52
C LEU A 100 0.42 -1.62 15.81
N ASP A 101 -0.45 -1.60 14.80
CA ASP A 101 -1.85 -2.03 14.92
C ASP A 101 -2.33 -2.73 13.63
N VAL A 102 -1.45 -3.49 12.97
CA VAL A 102 -1.83 -4.52 11.99
C VAL A 102 -1.82 -5.85 12.74
N PRO A 103 -2.89 -6.67 12.74
CA PRO A 103 -4.08 -6.65 11.86
C PRO A 103 -5.30 -5.83 12.33
N GLY A 104 -5.12 -4.83 13.20
CA GLY A 104 -6.15 -3.93 13.70
C GLY A 104 -6.64 -2.91 12.67
N PHE A 105 -6.74 -1.63 13.05
CA PHE A 105 -7.35 -0.58 12.23
C PHE A 105 -6.41 0.00 11.17
N ASN A 106 -5.12 -0.29 11.26
CA ASN A 106 -4.12 0.24 10.34
C ASN A 106 -4.05 -0.56 9.05
N CYS A 107 -3.60 0.12 8.00
CA CYS A 107 -3.41 -0.47 6.69
C CYS A 107 -2.01 -0.14 6.18
N VAL A 108 -1.48 -1.01 5.33
CA VAL A 108 -0.23 -0.77 4.61
C VAL A 108 -0.39 -1.17 3.15
N GLN A 109 0.04 -0.32 2.23
CA GLN A 109 0.00 -0.60 0.81
C GLN A 109 1.38 -0.53 0.18
N SER A 110 1.69 -1.48 -0.69
CA SER A 110 2.77 -1.39 -1.67
C SER A 110 2.21 -1.45 -3.10
N SER A 111 2.80 -0.67 -4.01
CA SER A 111 2.38 -0.62 -5.41
C SER A 111 3.53 -1.03 -6.31
N TRP A 112 3.32 -2.07 -7.10
CA TRP A 112 4.30 -2.65 -8.02
C TRP A 112 3.98 -2.32 -9.48
N ILE A 113 3.09 -1.35 -9.73
CA ILE A 113 2.66 -0.97 -11.09
C ILE A 113 3.83 -0.60 -12.02
N ASN A 114 4.92 -0.07 -11.45
CA ASN A 114 6.10 0.35 -12.21
C ASN A 114 7.15 -0.77 -12.34
N PHE A 115 6.90 -1.96 -11.79
CA PHE A 115 7.79 -3.10 -12.01
C PHE A 115 7.52 -3.68 -13.39
N ALA A 116 8.46 -3.47 -14.32
CA ALA A 116 8.38 -3.89 -15.72
C ALA A 116 8.56 -5.41 -15.91
N LEU A 117 7.88 -6.23 -15.10
CA LEU A 117 8.05 -7.68 -15.08
C LEU A 117 7.49 -8.34 -16.33
N TYR A 118 6.31 -7.92 -16.81
CA TYR A 118 5.71 -8.49 -18.02
C TYR A 118 6.51 -8.22 -19.30
N GLY A 119 7.48 -7.29 -19.27
CA GLY A 119 8.38 -6.99 -20.39
C GLY A 119 9.62 -7.89 -20.48
N LEU A 120 9.82 -8.82 -19.54
CA LEU A 120 11.00 -9.70 -19.52
C LEU A 120 10.81 -10.90 -20.46
N ASP A 121 11.79 -11.14 -21.35
CA ASP A 121 11.86 -12.33 -22.22
C ASP A 121 12.99 -13.25 -21.71
N TRP A 122 12.61 -14.41 -21.15
CA TRP A 122 13.55 -15.42 -20.66
C TRP A 122 13.89 -16.49 -21.71
N GLY A 123 13.52 -16.28 -22.97
CA GLY A 123 13.82 -17.14 -24.09
C GLY A 123 12.68 -18.10 -24.48
N ASN A 124 12.86 -18.76 -25.63
CA ASN A 124 11.84 -19.57 -26.28
C ASN A 124 11.36 -20.77 -25.44
N ALA A 125 12.25 -21.37 -24.66
CA ALA A 125 11.92 -22.53 -23.82
C ALA A 125 10.86 -22.22 -22.75
N LEU A 126 10.70 -20.94 -22.38
CA LEU A 126 9.76 -20.45 -21.38
C LEU A 126 8.60 -19.66 -22.01
N GLY A 127 8.37 -19.80 -23.32
CA GLY A 127 7.26 -19.15 -24.01
C GLY A 127 7.44 -17.65 -24.30
N ARG A 128 8.61 -17.08 -23.97
CA ARG A 128 9.03 -15.68 -24.25
C ARG A 128 8.19 -14.59 -23.57
N LYS A 129 7.28 -14.96 -22.68
CA LYS A 129 6.39 -14.03 -21.97
C LYS A 129 6.15 -14.52 -20.55
N ILE A 130 5.95 -13.58 -19.64
CA ILE A 130 5.43 -13.89 -18.30
C ILE A 130 3.90 -13.90 -18.39
N GLU A 131 3.28 -14.99 -17.97
CA GLU A 131 1.81 -15.14 -18.04
C GLU A 131 1.12 -14.47 -16.85
N ALA A 132 1.74 -14.53 -15.67
CA ALA A 132 1.21 -13.95 -14.45
C ALA A 132 2.34 -13.62 -13.46
N VAL A 133 2.21 -12.49 -12.78
CA VAL A 133 2.99 -12.16 -11.59
C VAL A 133 2.08 -12.30 -10.37
N ARG A 134 2.48 -13.10 -9.38
CA ARG A 134 1.70 -13.37 -8.16
C ARG A 134 2.58 -13.26 -6.92
N SER A 135 1.94 -12.94 -5.81
CA SER A 135 2.54 -13.13 -4.48
C SER A 135 2.29 -14.57 -4.02
N PRO A 136 3.18 -15.18 -3.22
CA PRO A 136 2.82 -16.30 -2.37
C PRO A 136 1.57 -15.98 -1.54
N ASP A 137 0.81 -17.01 -1.20
CA ASP A 137 -0.42 -16.94 -0.39
C ASP A 137 -0.14 -16.79 1.12
N VAL A 138 1.12 -16.92 1.53
CA VAL A 138 1.60 -16.75 2.90
C VAL A 138 1.98 -15.30 3.20
N GLY A 139 1.81 -14.88 4.46
CA GLY A 139 2.22 -13.55 4.92
C GLY A 139 1.25 -12.41 4.56
N VAL A 140 0.05 -12.74 4.10
CA VAL A 140 -1.00 -11.76 3.79
C VAL A 140 -1.79 -11.42 5.06
N LEU A 141 -1.50 -10.27 5.65
CA LEU A 141 -2.12 -9.82 6.91
C LEU A 141 -3.33 -8.93 6.64
N ASN A 142 -4.33 -8.94 7.53
CA ASN A 142 -5.44 -7.99 7.44
C ASN A 142 -4.92 -6.54 7.37
N GLY A 143 -5.40 -5.76 6.39
CA GLY A 143 -4.94 -4.39 6.17
C GLY A 143 -3.72 -4.25 5.25
N LEU A 144 -3.08 -5.36 4.85
CA LEU A 144 -2.06 -5.37 3.81
C LEU A 144 -2.71 -5.26 2.42
N GLN A 145 -2.14 -4.42 1.55
CA GLN A 145 -2.54 -4.27 0.17
C GLN A 145 -1.30 -4.27 -0.74
N ILE A 146 -1.35 -5.03 -1.82
CA ILE A 146 -0.33 -5.00 -2.88
C ILE A 146 -1.02 -4.78 -4.21
N VAL A 147 -0.75 -3.66 -4.86
CA VAL A 147 -1.12 -3.46 -6.26
C VAL A 147 -0.07 -4.16 -7.11
N LEU A 148 -0.47 -5.20 -7.84
CA LEU A 148 0.42 -5.98 -8.69
C LEU A 148 0.82 -5.18 -9.94
N PRO A 149 1.87 -5.60 -10.68
CA PRO A 149 2.24 -4.97 -11.94
C PRO A 149 1.06 -4.91 -12.91
N VAL A 150 1.00 -3.83 -13.69
CA VAL A 150 -0.04 -3.63 -14.71
C VAL A 150 -0.01 -4.79 -15.70
N LEU A 151 -1.17 -5.39 -15.95
CA LEU A 151 -1.31 -6.48 -16.90
C LEU A 151 -1.05 -6.00 -18.34
N PRO A 152 -0.68 -6.90 -19.26
CA PRO A 152 -0.49 -6.55 -20.67
C PRO A 152 -1.72 -5.94 -21.37
N ASP A 153 -2.92 -6.10 -20.80
CA ASP A 153 -4.19 -5.54 -21.28
C ASP A 153 -4.62 -4.28 -20.49
N ASP A 154 -3.67 -3.63 -19.80
CA ASP A 154 -3.87 -2.48 -18.92
C ASP A 154 -4.74 -2.77 -17.67
N GLY A 155 -5.06 -4.04 -17.41
CA GLY A 155 -5.74 -4.46 -16.19
C GLY A 155 -4.89 -4.29 -14.92
N LEU A 156 -5.57 -4.11 -13.79
CA LEU A 156 -4.94 -4.04 -12.46
C LEU A 156 -5.45 -5.17 -11.58
N GLU A 157 -4.53 -5.80 -10.86
CA GLU A 157 -4.84 -6.80 -9.85
C GLU A 157 -4.34 -6.31 -8.50
N VAL A 158 -5.14 -6.49 -7.45
CA VAL A 158 -4.80 -6.06 -6.09
C VAL A 158 -4.92 -7.26 -5.16
N LEU A 159 -3.82 -7.63 -4.52
CA LEU A 159 -3.84 -8.53 -3.38
C LEU A 159 -4.29 -7.73 -2.15
N MET A 160 -5.33 -8.22 -1.47
CA MET A 160 -5.84 -7.58 -0.27
C MET A 160 -5.95 -8.58 0.86
N GLY A 161 -5.27 -8.28 1.97
CA GLY A 161 -5.46 -9.00 3.22
C GLY A 161 -6.69 -8.51 3.96
N VAL A 162 -7.60 -9.43 4.22
CA VAL A 162 -8.89 -9.18 4.87
C VAL A 162 -9.11 -10.26 5.91
N ALA A 163 -9.56 -9.89 7.11
CA ALA A 163 -9.95 -10.85 8.12
C ALA A 163 -10.98 -11.85 7.56
N GLU A 164 -10.81 -13.14 7.84
CA GLU A 164 -11.63 -14.22 7.26
C GLU A 164 -13.14 -13.99 7.49
N SER A 165 -13.51 -13.55 8.69
CA SER A 165 -14.89 -13.19 9.08
C SER A 165 -15.50 -12.02 8.27
N CYS A 166 -14.69 -11.33 7.48
CA CYS A 166 -15.06 -10.18 6.67
C CYS A 166 -15.04 -10.48 5.17
N ILE A 167 -14.40 -11.57 4.72
CA ILE A 167 -14.28 -11.92 3.29
C ILE A 167 -15.66 -12.05 2.66
N GLY A 168 -16.56 -12.84 3.28
CA GLY A 168 -17.92 -13.00 2.77
C GLY A 168 -18.67 -11.68 2.60
N ARG A 169 -18.43 -10.69 3.47
CA ARG A 169 -19.03 -9.35 3.33
C ARG A 169 -18.38 -8.53 2.23
N LEU A 170 -17.07 -8.62 2.03
CA LEU A 170 -16.37 -7.91 0.95
C LEU A 170 -16.82 -8.43 -0.43
N MET A 171 -16.91 -9.75 -0.56
CA MET A 171 -17.29 -10.45 -1.80
C MET A 171 -18.70 -10.10 -2.28
N HIS A 172 -19.57 -9.63 -1.39
CA HIS A 172 -20.96 -9.29 -1.68
C HIS A 172 -21.27 -7.79 -1.44
N ASP A 173 -20.26 -6.97 -1.17
CA ASP A 173 -20.46 -5.53 -0.97
C ASP A 173 -20.80 -4.86 -2.30
N PRO A 174 -21.99 -4.24 -2.47
CA PRO A 174 -22.43 -3.74 -3.77
C PRO A 174 -21.57 -2.61 -4.33
N LEU A 175 -20.91 -1.85 -3.46
CA LEU A 175 -20.00 -0.78 -3.90
C LEU A 175 -18.69 -1.40 -4.40
N TRP A 176 -18.15 -2.37 -3.68
CA TRP A 176 -16.93 -3.08 -4.05
C TRP A 176 -17.09 -3.84 -5.37
N THR A 177 -18.12 -4.69 -5.49
CA THR A 177 -18.34 -5.54 -6.67
C THR A 177 -18.70 -4.77 -7.93
N ARG A 178 -18.99 -3.46 -7.82
CA ARG A 178 -19.15 -2.58 -8.97
C ARG A 178 -17.82 -2.27 -9.67
N PHE A 179 -16.72 -2.28 -8.93
CA PHE A 179 -15.40 -1.86 -9.43
C PHE A 179 -14.35 -2.97 -9.38
N ALA A 180 -14.59 -4.05 -8.63
CA ALA A 180 -13.65 -5.14 -8.44
C ALA A 180 -14.32 -6.49 -8.67
N GLU A 181 -13.61 -7.37 -9.37
CA GLU A 181 -13.96 -8.78 -9.55
C GLU A 181 -12.93 -9.65 -8.81
N VAL A 182 -13.38 -10.80 -8.32
CA VAL A 182 -12.50 -11.72 -7.60
C VAL A 182 -11.97 -12.76 -8.57
N LYS A 183 -10.65 -12.95 -8.55
CA LYS A 183 -9.94 -13.96 -9.32
C LYS A 183 -9.59 -15.17 -8.48
#